data_AF-A0A392S7Z5-F1
#
_entry.id   AF-A0A392S7Z5-F1
#
_cell.length_a   1.000
_cell.length_b   1.000
_cell.length_c   1.000
_cell.angle_alpha   90.00
_cell.angle_beta   90.00
_cell.angle_gamma   90.00
#
_symmetry.space_group_name_H-M   'P 1'
#
loop_
_entity.id
_entity.type
_entity.pdbx_description
1 polymer ?
#
loop_
_entity_poly.entity_id
_entity_poly.type
_entity_poly.pdbx_seq_one_letter_code
_entity_poly.pdbx_strand_id
1 'polypeptide(L)' 'MPDLVTGEEHDNEDNDKDNESERATQSSIPISVTVSKKDGPSLQFSCVAYPDEIVIDSLSVKNPDV' A
#
# COMPACT_ATOMS: atom_id res chain seq x y z
N MET A 1 -26.24 16.05 21.13
CA MET A 1 -26.11 16.71 22.44
C MET A 1 -24.79 16.27 23.04
N PRO A 2 -23.98 17.17 23.62
CA PRO A 2 -22.74 16.79 24.29
C PRO A 2 -22.98 16.32 25.73
N ASP A 3 -22.14 15.34 26.08
CA ASP A 3 -21.57 14.86 27.36
C ASP A 3 -22.41 14.53 28.61
N LEU A 4 -22.18 13.30 29.09
CA LEU A 4 -22.29 12.92 30.51
C LEU A 4 -21.04 12.12 30.90
N VAL A 5 -20.22 12.75 31.73
CA VAL A 5 -18.90 12.35 32.25
C VAL A 5 -18.97 11.22 33.29
N THR A 6 -17.93 10.37 33.33
CA THR A 6 -17.19 9.78 34.48
C THR A 6 -16.37 8.61 33.92
N GLY A 7 -15.08 8.35 34.18
CA GLY A 7 -14.11 8.75 35.19
C GLY A 7 -13.25 7.51 35.46
N GLU A 8 -11.92 7.64 35.34
CA GLU A 8 -10.86 6.78 35.93
C GLU A 8 -10.40 5.50 35.18
N GLU A 9 -9.30 5.70 34.44
CA GLU A 9 -8.02 4.96 34.38
C GLU A 9 -7.95 3.41 34.45
N HIS A 10 -7.55 2.81 33.32
CA HIS A 10 -6.63 1.68 33.30
C HIS A 10 -5.78 1.70 32.02
N ASP A 11 -4.48 1.90 32.19
CA ASP A 11 -3.45 1.48 31.23
C ASP A 11 -3.70 0.01 30.86
N ASN A 12 -3.76 -0.29 29.57
CA ASN A 12 -3.32 -1.55 28.99
C ASN A 12 -3.30 -1.44 27.46
N GLU A 13 -2.09 -1.27 26.95
CA GLU A 13 -1.47 -2.09 25.90
C GLU A 13 -2.25 -2.37 24.61
N ASP A 14 -1.60 -1.98 23.51
CA ASP A 14 -1.70 -2.61 22.19
C ASP A 14 -3.05 -2.53 21.47
N ASN A 15 -3.26 -1.45 20.72
CA ASN A 15 -4.13 -1.54 19.56
C ASN A 15 -3.66 -0.67 18.38
N ASP A 16 -2.42 -0.91 17.92
CA ASP A 16 -1.96 -0.60 16.56
C ASP A 16 -2.67 -1.53 15.54
N LYS A 17 -4.01 -1.53 15.50
CA LYS A 17 -4.80 -2.36 14.57
C LYS A 17 -5.96 -1.64 13.90
N ASP A 18 -5.97 -0.32 13.89
CA ASP A 18 -7.13 0.44 13.41
C ASP A 18 -6.92 1.16 12.07
N ASN A 19 -5.99 0.67 11.22
CA ASN A 19 -5.81 1.24 9.88
C ASN A 19 -5.75 0.22 8.73
N GLU A 20 -5.97 -1.07 9.02
CA GLU A 20 -6.14 -2.08 7.97
C GLU A 20 -7.60 -2.21 7.53
N SER A 21 -8.55 -1.90 8.43
CA SER A 21 -9.98 -2.09 8.14
C SER A 21 -10.56 -1.03 7.19
N GLU A 22 -9.99 0.18 7.15
CA GLU A 22 -10.43 1.25 6.24
C GLU A 22 -9.92 1.06 4.80
N ARG A 23 -8.84 0.28 4.61
CA ARG A 23 -8.29 -0.07 3.29
C ARG A 23 -9.10 -1.17 2.58
N ALA A 24 -9.78 -2.02 3.33
CA ALA A 24 -10.51 -3.18 2.80
C ALA A 24 -11.71 -2.82 1.91
N THR A 25 -12.22 -1.59 2.00
CA THR A 25 -13.34 -1.06 1.19
C THR A 25 -12.90 -0.13 0.07
N GLN A 26 -11.61 0.19 -0.04
CA GLN A 26 -11.11 1.08 -1.08
C GLN A 26 -10.98 0.33 -2.42
N SER A 27 -11.43 0.97 -3.51
CA SER A 27 -11.25 0.42 -4.85
C SER A 27 -9.78 0.29 -5.17
N SER A 28 -9.32 -0.93 -5.48
CA SER A 28 -7.93 -1.22 -5.83
C SER A 28 -7.84 -1.89 -7.20
N ILE A 29 -6.79 -1.58 -7.98
CA ILE A 29 -6.53 -2.25 -9.25
C ILE A 29 -5.09 -2.79 -9.31
N PRO A 30 -4.90 -4.09 -9.60
CA PRO A 30 -3.56 -4.63 -9.85
C PRO A 30 -3.07 -4.20 -11.24
N ILE A 31 -1.83 -3.73 -11.31
CA ILE A 31 -1.18 -3.20 -12.51
C ILE A 31 0.19 -3.87 -12.65
N SER A 32 0.57 -4.17 -13.90
CA SER A 32 1.97 -4.50 -14.24
C SER A 32 2.55 -3.38 -15.09
N VAL A 33 3.68 -2.82 -14.66
CA VAL A 33 4.38 -1.74 -15.33
C VAL A 33 5.69 -2.26 -15.89
N THR A 34 6.01 -1.86 -17.12
CA THR A 34 7.33 -2.10 -17.73
C THR A 34 7.88 -0.78 -18.27
N VAL A 35 9.06 -0.41 -17.78
CA VAL A 35 9.81 0.77 -18.22
C VAL A 35 11.02 0.29 -19.00
N SER A 36 11.03 0.53 -20.31
CA SER A 36 12.11 0.09 -21.20
C SER A 36 12.92 1.27 -21.70
N LYS A 37 14.25 1.14 -21.65
CA LYS A 37 15.17 2.01 -22.39
C LYS A 37 15.46 1.36 -23.74
N LYS A 38 15.70 2.16 -24.79
CA LYS A 38 15.84 1.71 -26.18
C LYS A 38 16.70 0.43 -26.33
N ASP A 39 17.99 0.55 -26.05
CA ASP A 39 18.97 -0.54 -26.18
C ASP A 39 19.49 -0.95 -24.79
N GLY A 40 18.65 -0.82 -23.76
CA GLY A 40 19.07 -0.92 -22.37
C GLY A 40 18.17 -1.84 -21.53
N PRO A 41 18.46 -1.96 -20.23
CA PRO A 41 17.65 -2.77 -19.33
C PRO A 41 16.22 -2.25 -19.27
N SER A 42 15.30 -3.18 -19.01
CA SER A 42 13.91 -2.88 -18.69
C SER A 42 13.64 -3.13 -17.21
N LEU A 43 12.87 -2.24 -16.60
CA LEU A 43 12.39 -2.37 -15.23
C LEU A 43 10.94 -2.83 -15.28
N GLN A 44 10.64 -3.99 -14.69
CA GLN A 44 9.29 -4.50 -14.57
C GLN A 44 8.89 -4.57 -13.10
N PHE A 45 7.72 -4.03 -12.76
CA PHE A 45 7.16 -4.15 -11.43
C PHE A 45 5.67 -4.42 -11.46
N SER A 46 5.18 -5.14 -10.45
CA SER A 46 3.76 -5.27 -10.16
C SER A 46 3.40 -4.34 -9.02
N CYS A 47 2.25 -3.69 -9.13
CA CYS A 47 1.74 -2.85 -8.07
C CYS A 47 0.22 -2.94 -7.97
N VAL A 48 -0.30 -2.60 -6.80
CA VAL A 48 -1.71 -2.33 -6.57
C VAL A 48 -1.88 -0.83 -6.45
N ALA A 49 -2.73 -0.26 -7.30
CA ALA A 49 -3.09 1.14 -7.23
C ALA A 49 -4.40 1.32 -6.45
N TYR A 50 -4.34 2.17 -5.42
CA TYR A 50 -5.46 2.73 -4.68
C TYR A 50 -5.70 4.18 -5.16
N PRO A 51 -6.80 4.85 -4.75
CA PRO A 51 -7.07 6.22 -5.18
C PRO A 51 -6.00 7.24 -4.76
N ASP A 52 -5.33 6.98 -3.65
CA ASP A 52 -4.42 7.88 -2.93
C ASP A 52 -3.00 7.31 -2.77
N GLU A 53 -2.79 6.02 -3.07
CA GLU A 53 -1.53 5.32 -2.87
C GLU A 53 -1.24 4.31 -4.00
N ILE A 54 0.03 4.06 -4.29
CA ILE A 54 0.48 2.93 -5.12
C ILE A 54 1.43 2.06 -4.29
N VAL A 55 1.08 0.79 -4.12
CA VAL A 55 1.88 -0.19 -3.38
C VAL A 55 2.58 -1.11 -4.38
N ILE A 56 3.90 -1.18 -4.32
CA ILE A 56 4.70 -2.05 -5.19
C ILE A 56 4.89 -3.41 -4.52
N ASP A 57 4.44 -4.49 -5.17
CA ASP A 57 4.57 -5.84 -4.61
C ASP A 57 5.92 -6.48 -4.98
N SER A 58 6.34 -6.30 -6.24
CA SER A 58 7.56 -6.92 -6.76
C SER A 58 8.20 -6.06 -7.83
N LEU A 59 9.53 -6.10 -7.90
CA LEU A 59 10.33 -5.35 -8.86
C LEU A 59 11.46 -6.23 -9.39
N SER A 60 11.66 -6.18 -10.71
CA SER A 60 12.70 -6.93 -11.41
C SER A 60 13.33 -6.09 -12.51
N VAL A 61 14.63 -6.29 -12.73
CA VAL A 61 15.35 -5.71 -13.87
C VAL A 61 15.68 -6.82 -14.85
N LYS A 62 15.28 -6.64 -16.11
CA LYS A 62 15.65 -7.51 -17.21
C LYS A 62 16.67 -6.82 -18.08
N ASN A 63 17.86 -7.40 -18.15
CA ASN A 63 18.90 -6.96 -19.07
C ASN A 63 18.59 -7.47 -20.48
N PRO A 64 18.89 -6.70 -21.54
CA PRO A 64 18.85 -7.23 -22.90
C PRO A 64 19.83 -8.40 -23.03
N ASP A 65 19.43 -9.45 -23.76
CA ASP A 65 20.34 -10.54 -24.14
C ASP A 65 21.43 -9.94 -25.06
N VAL A 66 22.69 -10.10 -24.67
CA VAL A 66 23.87 -9.59 -25.39
C VAL A 66 24.06 -10.33 -26.71
#